data_AF-A0A2X3DE90-F1
#
_entry.id   AF-A0A2X3DE90-F1
#
_cell.length_a   1.000
_cell.length_b   1.000
_cell.length_c   1.000
_cell.angle_alpha   90.00
_cell.angle_beta   90.00
_cell.angle_gamma   90.00
#
_symmetry.space_group_name_H-M   'P 1'
#
loop_
_entity.id
_entity.type
_entity.pdbx_description
1 polymer ?
#
loop_
_entity_poly.entity_id
_entity_poly.type
_entity_poly.pdbx_seq_one_letter_code
_entity_poly.pdbx_strand_id
1 'polypeptide(L)'
;MGGGGGFGGGADFSDIFGDVFGDIFGGGRGRQRAARGADLRYNMELTLEEAVRGVTKEIRIPTLEECDVCHGSGAKAGSKPQTCPTCHGAGQVQMRQGFFAVQQTCPHCQGRGTLIKDPLQ
;
A
#
# COMPACT_ATOMS: atom_id res chain seq x y z
N MET A 1 -22.47 63.63 2.55
CA MET A 1 -22.46 63.02 1.21
C MET A 1 -21.85 61.64 1.37
N GLY A 2 -22.64 60.57 1.49
CA GLY A 2 -23.07 59.71 0.37
C GLY A 2 -21.89 58.82 -0.08
N GLY A 3 -21.94 57.49 -0.15
CA GLY A 3 -23.07 56.57 -0.24
C GLY A 3 -22.63 55.13 0.09
N GLY A 4 -23.62 54.26 0.21
CA GLY A 4 -23.43 52.84 0.53
C GLY A 4 -23.07 51.98 -0.67
N GLY A 5 -22.78 50.70 -0.37
CA GLY A 5 -22.73 49.64 -1.37
C GLY A 5 -21.83 48.48 -0.93
N GLY A 6 -22.38 47.27 -0.96
CA GLY A 6 -21.58 46.06 -1.18
C GLY A 6 -21.54 45.04 -0.06
N PHE A 7 -22.68 44.40 0.23
CA PHE A 7 -22.63 42.97 0.54
C PHE A 7 -22.16 42.23 -0.72
N GLY A 8 -20.94 41.70 -0.68
CA GLY A 8 -20.37 40.77 -1.67
C GLY A 8 -19.19 40.10 -0.98
N GLY A 9 -19.26 38.85 -0.52
CA GLY A 9 -19.70 37.70 -1.30
C GLY A 9 -18.60 37.32 -2.26
N GLY A 10 -17.42 36.95 -1.74
CA GLY A 10 -16.26 36.59 -2.56
C GLY A 10 -15.01 36.21 -1.75
N ALA A 11 -15.17 35.90 -0.46
CA ALA A 11 -14.14 35.28 0.34
C ALA A 11 -14.00 33.81 -0.11
N ASP A 12 -12.81 33.48 -0.62
CA ASP A 12 -12.13 32.24 -0.28
C ASP A 12 -12.75 30.91 -0.73
N PHE A 13 -13.65 30.89 -1.72
CA PHE A 13 -14.14 29.60 -2.25
C PHE A 13 -13.04 28.89 -3.07
N SER A 14 -12.23 29.61 -3.84
CA SER A 14 -11.12 29.02 -4.61
C SER A 14 -9.97 28.54 -3.72
N ASP A 15 -9.68 29.27 -2.64
CA ASP A 15 -8.55 28.99 -1.76
C ASP A 15 -8.88 27.84 -0.78
N ILE A 16 -10.13 27.76 -0.30
CA ILE A 16 -10.61 26.59 0.46
C ILE A 16 -10.64 25.33 -0.40
N PHE A 17 -11.05 25.41 -1.68
CA PHE A 17 -10.95 24.25 -2.57
C PHE A 17 -9.51 23.88 -2.89
N GLY A 18 -8.61 24.86 -3.00
CA GLY A 18 -7.18 24.64 -3.22
C GLY A 18 -6.50 23.91 -2.07
N ASP A 19 -6.74 24.32 -0.83
CA ASP A 19 -6.11 23.73 0.35
C ASP A 19 -6.73 22.38 0.74
N VAL A 20 -8.04 22.20 0.60
CA VAL A 20 -8.70 20.91 0.90
C VAL A 20 -8.35 19.84 -0.14
N PHE A 21 -8.29 20.18 -1.43
CA PHE A 21 -7.80 19.25 -2.44
C PHE A 21 -6.27 19.08 -2.37
N GLY A 22 -5.53 20.11 -1.96
CA GLY A 22 -4.08 20.03 -1.72
C GLY A 22 -3.74 19.04 -0.62
N ASP A 23 -4.44 19.08 0.52
CA ASP A 23 -4.22 18.16 1.65
C ASP A 23 -4.74 16.73 1.37
N ILE A 24 -5.82 16.58 0.62
CA ILE A 24 -6.37 15.27 0.26
C ILE A 24 -5.56 14.58 -0.84
N PHE A 25 -5.02 15.33 -1.82
CA PHE A 25 -4.27 14.77 -2.96
C PHE A 25 -2.75 14.95 -2.87
N GLY A 26 -2.24 15.63 -1.83
CA GLY A 26 -0.86 16.08 -1.76
C GLY A 26 -0.22 15.97 -0.38
N GLY A 27 -0.43 14.89 0.38
CA GLY A 27 0.15 14.86 1.73
C GLY A 27 0.30 13.50 2.40
N GLY A 28 0.05 12.39 1.72
CA GLY A 28 0.25 11.07 2.30
C GLY A 28 1.50 10.44 1.75
N ARG A 29 2.63 10.50 2.48
CA ARG A 29 3.60 9.38 2.40
C ARG A 29 2.80 8.15 2.74
N GLY A 30 2.29 7.47 1.72
CA GLY A 30 1.66 6.16 1.79
C GLY A 30 2.75 5.18 2.23
N ARG A 31 3.13 5.26 3.51
CA ARG A 31 3.81 4.21 4.22
C ARG A 31 2.93 3.01 3.94
N GLN A 32 3.41 2.06 3.13
CA GLN A 32 2.72 0.81 2.88
C GLN A 32 2.33 0.27 4.25
N ARG A 33 1.06 0.48 4.62
CA ARG A 33 0.55 -0.03 5.88
C ARG A 33 0.64 -1.54 5.69
N ALA A 34 1.30 -2.21 6.63
CA ALA A 34 1.34 -3.66 6.62
C ALA A 34 -0.12 -4.15 6.52
N ALA A 35 -0.47 -4.75 5.39
CA ALA A 35 -1.78 -5.33 5.23
C ALA A 35 -1.86 -6.52 6.17
N ARG A 36 -2.91 -6.57 6.99
CA ARG A 36 -3.14 -7.74 7.84
C ARG A 36 -3.36 -8.96 6.93
N GLY A 37 -2.76 -10.10 7.31
CA GLY A 37 -2.99 -11.37 6.64
C GLY A 37 -4.45 -11.84 6.74
N ALA A 38 -4.84 -12.76 5.87
CA ALA A 38 -6.17 -13.36 5.90
C ALA A 38 -6.33 -14.31 7.10
N ASP A 39 -7.54 -14.37 7.68
CA ASP A 39 -7.86 -15.34 8.72
C ASP A 39 -8.07 -16.74 8.09
N LEU A 40 -7.62 -17.79 8.79
CA LEU A 40 -7.74 -19.18 8.35
C LEU A 40 -8.81 -19.91 9.17
N ARG A 41 -9.71 -20.65 8.50
CA ARG A 41 -10.75 -21.46 9.14
C ARG A 41 -10.59 -22.93 8.75
N TYR A 42 -10.53 -23.80 9.75
CA TYR A 42 -10.50 -25.25 9.58
C TYR A 42 -11.68 -25.88 10.35
N ASN A 43 -12.47 -26.72 9.68
CA ASN A 43 -13.54 -27.47 10.30
C ASN A 43 -13.05 -28.90 10.57
N MET A 44 -13.11 -29.34 11.83
CA MET A 44 -12.73 -30.69 12.24
C MET A 44 -13.98 -31.45 12.72
N GLU A 45 -14.15 -32.67 12.23
CA GLU A 45 -15.18 -33.59 12.72
C GLU A 45 -14.59 -34.50 13.82
N LEU A 46 -15.36 -34.67 14.88
CA LEU A 46 -15.02 -35.51 16.04
C LEU A 46 -16.19 -36.45 16.32
N THR A 47 -15.90 -37.70 16.65
CA THR A 47 -16.95 -38.58 17.19
C THR A 47 -17.23 -38.25 18.66
N LEU A 48 -18.39 -38.66 19.17
CA LEU A 48 -18.77 -38.41 20.57
C LEU A 48 -17.77 -39.08 21.54
N GLU A 49 -17.32 -40.29 21.21
CA GLU A 49 -16.36 -41.05 22.02
C GLU A 49 -15.00 -40.36 22.06
N GLU A 50 -14.54 -39.81 20.93
CA GLU A 50 -13.31 -39.02 20.85
C GLU A 50 -13.42 -37.74 21.69
N ALA A 51 -14.57 -37.07 21.67
CA ALA A 51 -14.81 -35.86 22.45
C ALA A 51 -14.86 -36.14 23.96
N VAL A 52 -15.45 -37.27 24.39
CA VAL A 52 -15.56 -37.64 25.81
C VAL A 52 -14.23 -38.14 26.37
N ARG A 53 -13.47 -38.93 25.60
CA ARG A 53 -12.18 -39.47 26.05
C ARG A 53 -11.03 -38.47 25.92
N GLY A 54 -11.20 -37.45 25.08
CA GLY A 54 -10.13 -36.57 24.64
C GLY A 54 -9.26 -37.25 23.59
N VAL A 55 -8.90 -36.50 22.55
CA VAL A 55 -8.04 -36.98 21.45
C VAL A 55 -7.04 -35.89 21.08
N THR A 56 -5.83 -36.29 20.69
CA THR A 56 -4.85 -35.39 20.06
C THR A 56 -4.85 -35.67 18.56
N LYS A 57 -5.14 -34.64 17.75
CA LYS A 57 -5.10 -34.72 16.28
C LYS A 57 -4.14 -33.68 15.73
N GLU A 58 -3.30 -34.06 14.78
CA GLU A 58 -2.41 -33.13 14.08
C GLU A 58 -3.18 -32.42 12.95
N ILE A 59 -3.05 -31.10 12.87
CA ILE A 59 -3.64 -30.28 11.81
C ILE A 59 -2.51 -29.64 11.02
N ARG A 60 -2.52 -29.80 9.69
CA ARG A 60 -1.58 -29.13 8.79
C ARG A 60 -2.23 -27.90 8.18
N ILE A 61 -1.76 -26.72 8.56
CA ILE A 61 -2.25 -25.43 8.06
C ILE A 61 -1.17 -24.82 7.16
N PRO A 62 -1.41 -24.66 5.84
CA PRO A 62 -0.46 -23.96 4.98
C PRO A 62 -0.50 -22.46 5.31
N THR A 63 0.65 -21.89 5.66
CA THR A 63 0.82 -20.47 5.96
C THR A 63 1.88 -19.86 5.05
N LEU A 64 1.75 -18.56 4.77
CA LEU A 64 2.84 -17.80 4.18
C LEU A 64 3.82 -17.40 5.29
N GLU A 65 5.09 -17.69 5.08
CA GLU A 65 6.19 -17.30 5.97
C GLU A 65 7.18 -16.40 5.24
N GLU A 66 8.00 -15.69 6.02
CA GLU A 66 9.11 -14.93 5.46
C GLU A 66 10.14 -15.91 4.88
N CYS A 67 10.59 -15.66 3.66
CA CYS A 67 11.60 -16.51 3.05
C CYS A 67 12.96 -16.31 3.73
N ASP A 68 13.51 -17.38 4.33
CA ASP A 68 14.81 -17.37 5.02
C ASP A 68 15.99 -16.91 4.16
N VAL A 69 15.91 -17.11 2.85
CA VAL A 69 17.02 -16.82 1.92
C VAL A 69 17.06 -15.35 1.54
N CYS A 70 15.91 -14.72 1.36
CA CYS A 70 15.82 -13.34 0.88
C CYS A 70 15.26 -12.36 1.92
N HIS A 71 14.82 -12.84 3.08
CA HIS A 71 14.22 -12.04 4.16
C HIS A 71 13.10 -11.12 3.64
N GLY A 72 12.20 -11.69 2.82
CA GLY A 72 11.08 -10.96 2.20
C GLY A 72 11.46 -9.99 1.08
N SER A 73 12.74 -9.84 0.72
CA SER A 73 13.17 -8.92 -0.34
C SER A 73 12.88 -9.42 -1.77
N GLY A 74 12.70 -10.73 -1.95
CA GLY A 74 12.56 -11.38 -3.25
C GLY A 74 13.85 -11.40 -4.09
N ALA A 75 14.95 -10.86 -3.56
CA ALA A 75 16.25 -10.86 -4.22
C ALA A 75 17.07 -12.10 -3.82
N LYS A 76 17.91 -12.59 -4.74
CA LYS A 76 18.84 -13.69 -4.48
C LYS A 76 19.76 -13.36 -3.28
N ALA A 77 20.12 -14.37 -2.49
CA ALA A 77 21.04 -14.20 -1.36
C ALA A 77 22.33 -13.46 -1.77
N GLY A 78 22.64 -12.37 -1.06
CA GLY A 78 23.79 -11.51 -1.34
C GLY A 78 23.56 -10.42 -2.40
N SER A 79 22.47 -10.46 -3.16
CA SER A 79 22.04 -9.35 -4.01
C SER A 79 21.07 -8.45 -3.24
N LYS A 80 21.08 -7.14 -3.56
CA LYS A 80 20.22 -6.15 -2.91
C LYS A 80 19.28 -5.53 -3.94
N PRO A 81 18.00 -5.33 -3.61
CA PRO A 81 17.09 -4.55 -4.43
C PRO A 81 17.70 -3.17 -4.70
N GLN A 82 17.73 -2.76 -5.96
CA GLN A 82 18.23 -1.45 -6.36
C GLN A 82 17.07 -0.46 -6.37
N THR A 83 17.29 0.77 -5.94
CA THR A 83 16.26 1.81 -6.03
C THR A 83 15.83 1.99 -7.49
N CYS A 84 14.52 2.00 -7.74
CA CYS A 84 13.99 2.20 -9.09
C CYS A 84 14.37 3.61 -9.57
N PRO A 85 15.11 3.75 -10.69
CA PRO A 85 15.54 5.06 -11.19
C PRO A 85 14.38 5.89 -11.73
N THR A 86 13.28 5.25 -12.16
CA THR A 86 12.12 5.94 -12.75
C THR A 86 11.26 6.65 -11.70
N CYS A 87 11.11 6.08 -10.50
CA CYS A 87 10.31 6.67 -9.43
C CYS A 87 11.13 7.08 -8.21
N HIS A 88 12.45 6.93 -8.25
CA HIS A 88 13.38 7.24 -7.15
C HIS A 88 12.97 6.63 -5.79
N GLY A 89 12.42 5.41 -5.81
CA GLY A 89 11.96 4.73 -4.60
C GLY A 89 10.52 5.04 -4.18
N ALA A 90 9.83 5.97 -4.85
CA ALA A 90 8.47 6.36 -4.47
C ALA A 90 7.39 5.32 -4.83
N GLY A 91 7.68 4.37 -5.74
CA GLY A 91 6.70 3.39 -6.23
C GLY A 91 5.67 3.98 -7.21
N GLN A 92 5.62 5.30 -7.36
CA GLN A 92 4.70 6.02 -8.24
C GLN A 92 5.45 7.06 -9.07
N VAL A 93 4.94 7.34 -10.27
CA VAL A 93 5.45 8.35 -11.19
C VAL A 93 4.37 9.39 -11.44
N GLN A 94 4.76 10.66 -11.52
CA GLN A 94 3.85 11.74 -11.83
C GLN A 94 3.87 12.02 -13.33
N MET A 95 2.75 11.82 -14.01
CA MET A 95 2.60 12.15 -15.43
C MET A 95 1.91 13.51 -15.55
N ARG A 96 2.56 14.46 -16.21
CA ARG A 96 2.04 15.82 -16.43
C ARG A 96 1.59 15.97 -17.88
N GLN A 97 0.33 16.31 -18.08
CA GLN A 97 -0.22 16.65 -19.39
C GLN A 97 -0.92 18.01 -19.28
N GLY A 98 -0.24 19.06 -19.74
CA GLY A 98 -0.68 20.44 -19.57
C GLY A 98 -0.79 20.80 -18.08
N PHE A 99 -1.98 21.22 -17.66
CA PHE A 99 -2.28 21.58 -16.27
C PHE A 99 -2.73 20.39 -15.40
N PHE A 100 -2.94 19.21 -15.98
CA PHE A 100 -3.24 18.00 -15.23
C PHE A 100 -1.96 17.26 -14.85
N ALA A 101 -1.84 16.91 -13.57
CA ALA A 101 -0.80 16.03 -13.09
C ALA A 101 -1.42 14.83 -12.37
N VAL A 102 -1.25 13.64 -12.95
CA VAL A 102 -1.78 12.39 -12.39
C VAL A 102 -0.66 11.55 -11.82
N GLN A 103 -0.91 10.92 -10.68
CA GLN A 103 0.01 9.94 -10.10
C GLN A 103 -0.38 8.55 -10.62
N GLN A 104 0.57 7.85 -11.21
CA GLN A 104 0.40 6.47 -11.67
C GLN A 104 1.39 5.57 -10.95
N THR A 105 1.00 4.32 -10.67
CA THR A 105 1.93 3.28 -10.24
C THR A 105 3.10 3.18 -11.22
N CYS A 106 4.32 3.17 -10.72
CA CYS A 106 5.51 3.10 -11.57
C CYS A 106 5.50 1.75 -12.33
N PRO A 107 5.47 1.74 -13.67
CA PRO A 107 5.40 0.51 -14.45
C PRO A 107 6.70 -0.30 -14.35
N HIS A 108 7.84 0.36 -14.11
CA HIS A 108 9.15 -0.28 -14.06
C HIS A 108 9.35 -1.13 -12.79
N CYS A 109 8.82 -0.70 -11.64
CA CYS A 109 8.92 -1.44 -10.38
C CYS A 109 7.57 -1.99 -9.87
N GLN A 110 6.48 -1.81 -10.63
CA GLN A 110 5.13 -2.24 -10.28
C GLN A 110 4.69 -1.76 -8.89
N GLY A 111 5.09 -0.55 -8.48
CA GLY A 111 4.75 -0.01 -7.17
C GLY A 111 5.71 -0.37 -6.03
N ARG A 112 6.70 -1.26 -6.24
CA ARG A 112 7.63 -1.69 -5.17
C ARG A 112 8.67 -0.63 -4.78
N GLY A 113 8.90 0.37 -5.63
CA GLY A 113 9.97 1.37 -5.43
C GLY A 113 11.40 0.83 -5.66
N THR A 114 11.58 -0.48 -5.72
CA THR A 114 12.85 -1.17 -5.94
C THR A 114 12.77 -2.11 -7.13
N LEU A 115 13.92 -2.40 -7.73
CA LEU A 115 14.12 -3.34 -8.82
C LEU A 115 15.00 -4.49 -8.34
N ILE A 116 14.52 -5.70 -8.55
CA ILE A 116 15.23 -6.93 -8.24
C ILE A 116 15.88 -7.40 -9.55
N LYS A 117 17.20 -7.24 -9.67
CA LYS A 117 17.95 -7.68 -10.86
C LYS A 117 18.07 -9.20 -10.91
N ASP A 118 18.35 -9.81 -9.77
CA ASP A 118 18.51 -11.24 -9.60
C ASP A 118 17.39 -11.77 -8.69
N PRO A 119 16.24 -12.18 -9.25
CA PRO A 119 15.15 -12.73 -8.47
C PRO A 119 15.55 -14.07 -7.85
N LEU A 120 15.02 -14.33 -6.65
CA LEU A 120 15.04 -15.67 -6.08
C LEU A 120 14.00 -16.53 -6.83
N GLN A 121 14.41 -17.72 -7.28
CA GLN A 121 13.53 -18.71 -7.91
C GLN A 121 12.79 -19.53 -6.84
#